data_AF-A0A183DF95-F1
#
_entry.id   AF-A0A183DF95-F1
#
_cell.length_a   1.000
_cell.length_b   1.000
_cell.length_c   1.000
_cell.angle_alpha   90.00
_cell.angle_beta   90.00
_cell.angle_gamma   90.00
#
_symmetry.space_group_name_H-M   'P 1'
#
loop_
_entity.id
_entity.type
_entity.pdbx_description
1 polymer ?
#
loop_
_entity_poly.entity_id
_entity_poly.type
_entity_poly.pdbx_seq_one_letter_code
_entity_poly.pdbx_strand_id
1 'polypeptide(L)'
;MYNEKAFQEIAAEILNLNDFVLNNLSFTLNGRKYNFGKDICVRTALCPFSNTIVQFFFDAFWNKKLWDDPRVRLDYPFLYFFENKLFLPLHLYGVELGGKKGIKSVEMIHLHYPVPSTEHVSLNFSRNSRTFVKSLAIRTKRARMTMRFCNISCCSKMTREPSI
;
A
#
# COMPACT_ATOMS: atom_id res chain seq x y z
N MET A 1 -22.38 -0.53 14.89
CA MET A 1 -22.17 0.88 14.47
C MET A 1 -20.75 1.00 13.93
N TYR A 2 -20.61 1.43 12.68
CA TYR A 2 -19.31 1.62 12.02
C TYR A 2 -18.65 2.90 12.60
N ASN A 3 -17.48 2.79 13.23
CA ASN A 3 -16.78 3.97 13.75
C ASN A 3 -15.99 4.61 12.60
N GLU A 4 -16.65 5.52 11.87
CA GLU A 4 -16.08 6.24 10.72
C GLU A 4 -14.76 6.94 11.07
N LYS A 5 -14.64 7.45 12.31
CA LYS A 5 -13.43 8.13 12.80
C LYS A 5 -12.24 7.18 12.92
N ALA A 6 -12.44 5.98 13.48
CA ALA A 6 -11.37 4.99 13.61
C ALA A 6 -10.85 4.51 12.25
N PHE A 7 -11.73 4.42 11.24
CA PHE A 7 -11.33 4.03 9.88
C PHE A 7 -10.53 5.14 9.18
N GLN A 8 -10.89 6.41 9.39
CA GLN A 8 -10.10 7.56 8.91
C GLN A 8 -8.71 7.64 9.58
N GLU A 9 -8.60 7.32 10.86
CA GLU A 9 -7.31 7.24 11.57
C GLU A 9 -6.41 6.17 10.96
N ILE A 10 -6.93 4.97 10.71
CA ILE A 10 -6.20 3.88 10.03
C ILE A 10 -5.75 4.31 8.63
N ALA A 11 -6.61 5.01 7.89
CA ALA A 11 -6.28 5.50 6.56
C ALA A 11 -5.12 6.51 6.57
N ALA A 12 -5.17 7.45 7.50
CA ALA A 12 -4.10 8.42 7.71
C ALA A 12 -2.79 7.72 8.09
N GLU A 13 -2.83 6.67 8.92
CA GLU A 13 -1.65 5.86 9.24
C GLU A 13 -1.07 5.15 8.01
N ILE A 14 -1.92 4.58 7.14
CA ILE A 14 -1.50 3.93 5.90
C ILE A 14 -0.83 4.94 4.95
N LEU A 15 -1.43 6.13 4.79
CA LEU A 15 -0.85 7.18 3.94
C LEU A 15 0.47 7.71 4.50
N ASN A 16 0.55 7.93 5.81
CA ASN A 16 1.78 8.34 6.48
C ASN A 16 2.88 7.27 6.37
N LEU A 17 2.53 5.99 6.43
CA LEU A 17 3.49 4.90 6.18
C LEU A 17 4.04 4.96 4.76
N ASN A 18 3.17 5.13 3.77
CA ASN A 18 3.59 5.24 2.36
C ASN A 18 4.51 6.45 2.13
N ASP A 19 4.14 7.62 2.67
CA ASP A 19 4.97 8.82 2.61
C ASP A 19 6.35 8.59 3.24
N PHE A 20 6.38 7.99 4.44
CA PHE A 20 7.63 7.67 5.12
C PHE A 20 8.52 6.73 4.30
N VAL A 21 7.93 5.68 3.70
CA VAL A 21 8.68 4.73 2.88
C VAL A 21 9.32 5.43 1.69
N LEU A 22 8.58 6.31 1.00
CA LEU A 22 9.09 7.00 -0.18
C LEU A 22 10.09 8.10 0.19
N ASN A 23 9.87 8.85 1.27
CA ASN A 23 10.65 10.06 1.52
C ASN A 23 11.77 9.90 2.56
N ASN A 24 11.56 9.05 3.57
CA ASN A 24 12.41 9.04 4.77
C ASN A 24 13.12 7.70 5.01
N LEU A 25 12.59 6.60 4.50
CA LEU A 25 13.16 5.29 4.71
C LEU A 25 14.55 5.20 4.09
N SER A 26 15.54 5.00 4.96
CA SER A 26 16.94 4.86 4.58
C SER A 26 17.54 3.61 5.20
N PHE A 27 18.43 2.95 4.47
CA PHE A 27 19.11 1.75 4.91
C PHE A 27 20.55 1.69 4.38
N THR A 28 21.41 0.98 5.08
CA THR A 28 22.83 0.87 4.72
C THR A 28 23.07 -0.47 4.03
N LEU A 29 23.65 -0.44 2.83
CA LEU A 29 24.12 -1.61 2.08
C LEU A 29 25.59 -1.42 1.74
N ASN A 30 26.42 -2.40 2.08
CA ASN A 30 27.86 -2.40 1.81
C ASN A 30 28.54 -1.09 2.24
N GLY A 31 28.19 -0.58 3.44
CA GLY A 31 28.75 0.66 3.99
C GLY A 31 28.20 1.97 3.38
N ARG A 32 27.34 1.90 2.35
CA ARG A 32 26.70 3.08 1.75
C ARG A 32 25.25 3.21 2.21
N LYS A 33 24.84 4.44 2.54
CA LYS A 33 23.46 4.76 2.91
C LYS A 33 22.65 5.03 1.64
N TYR A 34 21.48 4.40 1.54
CA TYR A 34 20.51 4.60 0.46
C TYR A 34 19.17 5.03 1.04
N ASN A 35 18.50 5.98 0.39
CA ASN A 35 17.10 6.31 0.59
C ASN A 35 16.23 5.51 -0.40
N PHE A 36 15.16 4.92 0.09
CA PHE A 36 14.32 4.06 -0.75
C PHE A 36 13.72 4.81 -1.93
N GLY A 37 13.00 5.90 -1.71
CA GLY A 37 12.38 6.65 -2.81
C GLY A 37 13.42 7.19 -3.78
N LYS A 38 14.40 7.94 -3.25
CA LYS A 38 15.34 8.72 -4.04
C LYS A 38 16.40 7.90 -4.77
N ASP A 39 16.83 6.76 -4.21
CA ASP A 39 17.95 6.01 -4.78
C ASP A 39 17.54 4.67 -5.42
N ILE A 40 16.41 4.10 -5.00
CA ILE A 40 15.97 2.75 -5.41
C ILE A 40 14.69 2.79 -6.22
N CYS A 41 13.64 3.41 -5.68
CA CYS A 41 12.29 3.43 -6.26
C CYS A 41 12.28 4.17 -7.61
N VAL A 42 12.96 5.31 -7.71
CA VAL A 42 13.07 6.10 -8.97
C VAL A 42 13.64 5.32 -10.17
N ARG A 43 14.35 4.21 -9.95
CA ARG A 43 14.87 3.36 -11.02
C ARG A 43 13.78 2.55 -11.73
N THR A 44 12.58 2.48 -11.15
CA THR A 44 11.38 1.90 -11.74
C THR A 44 10.35 3.01 -11.92
N ALA A 45 10.03 3.38 -13.17
CA ALA A 45 9.23 4.57 -13.49
C ALA A 45 7.91 4.69 -12.70
N LEU A 46 7.24 3.57 -12.43
CA LEU A 46 5.94 3.52 -11.74
C LEU A 46 6.05 3.37 -10.21
N CYS A 47 7.24 3.18 -9.65
CA CYS A 47 7.39 2.94 -8.22
C CYS A 47 6.91 4.11 -7.34
N PRO A 48 7.21 5.38 -7.64
CA PRO A 48 6.72 6.49 -6.81
C PRO A 48 5.19 6.61 -6.79
N PHE A 49 4.52 6.04 -7.80
CA PHE A 49 3.08 6.14 -8.01
C PHE A 49 2.34 4.83 -7.70
N SER A 50 3.05 3.77 -7.29
CA SER A 50 2.50 2.42 -7.14
C SER A 50 1.36 2.34 -6.14
N ASN A 51 1.32 3.26 -5.17
CA ASN A 51 0.32 3.31 -4.10
C ASN A 51 -0.64 4.50 -4.20
N THR A 52 -0.56 5.32 -5.25
CA THR A 52 -1.45 6.48 -5.43
C THR A 52 -2.92 6.06 -5.53
N ILE A 53 -3.21 4.85 -6.02
CA ILE A 53 -4.56 4.27 -6.05
C ILE A 53 -5.19 4.21 -4.64
N VAL A 54 -4.40 3.91 -3.61
CA VAL A 54 -4.89 3.87 -2.22
C VAL A 54 -5.29 5.25 -1.73
N GLN A 55 -4.49 6.26 -2.07
CA GLN A 55 -4.82 7.66 -1.75
C GLN A 55 -6.10 8.10 -2.46
N PHE A 56 -6.23 7.85 -3.76
CA PHE A 56 -7.44 8.20 -4.49
C PHE A 56 -8.67 7.47 -3.97
N PHE A 57 -8.53 6.20 -3.58
CA PHE A 57 -9.60 5.44 -2.94
C PHE A 57 -10.05 6.10 -1.63
N PHE A 58 -9.10 6.46 -0.77
CA PHE A 58 -9.36 7.13 0.50
C PHE A 58 -10.00 8.50 0.32
N ASP A 59 -9.44 9.33 -0.56
CA ASP A 59 -9.99 10.65 -0.90
C ASP A 59 -11.43 10.51 -1.41
N ALA A 60 -11.65 9.63 -2.40
CA ALA A 60 -12.98 9.37 -2.93
C ALA A 60 -13.92 8.82 -1.85
N PHE A 61 -13.48 7.93 -0.96
CA PHE A 61 -14.35 7.27 0.00
C PHE A 61 -14.83 8.20 1.12
N TRP A 62 -14.05 9.18 1.57
CA TRP A 62 -14.45 10.07 2.68
C TRP A 62 -14.69 11.53 2.32
N ASN A 63 -14.15 12.03 1.21
CA ASN A 63 -14.39 13.41 0.82
C ASN A 63 -15.79 13.55 0.22
N LYS A 64 -16.73 14.10 1.00
CA LYS A 64 -18.11 14.33 0.55
C LYS A 64 -18.19 15.15 -0.74
N LYS A 65 -17.31 16.15 -0.90
CA LYS A 65 -17.29 16.97 -2.12
C LYS A 65 -16.91 16.17 -3.36
N LEU A 66 -16.08 15.13 -3.21
CA LEU A 66 -15.72 14.25 -4.32
C LEU A 66 -16.86 13.26 -4.61
N TRP A 67 -17.58 12.78 -3.60
CA TRP A 67 -18.76 11.92 -3.82
C TRP A 67 -19.87 12.57 -4.66
N ASP A 68 -20.03 13.88 -4.54
CA ASP A 68 -21.04 14.62 -5.29
C ASP A 68 -20.59 14.94 -6.73
N ASP A 69 -19.32 14.70 -7.07
CA ASP A 69 -18.80 14.90 -8.42
C ASP A 69 -19.05 13.63 -9.27
N PRO A 70 -19.82 13.70 -10.37
CA PRO A 70 -20.12 12.52 -11.20
C PRO A 70 -18.88 11.89 -11.86
N ARG A 71 -17.76 12.61 -11.89
CA ARG A 71 -16.48 12.13 -12.40
C ARG A 71 -15.71 11.30 -11.36
N VAL A 72 -16.15 11.30 -10.10
CA VAL A 72 -15.60 10.46 -9.03
C VAL A 72 -16.67 9.48 -8.57
N ARG A 73 -16.54 8.22 -8.99
CA ARG A 73 -17.51 7.16 -8.67
C ARG A 73 -16.82 5.86 -8.32
N LEU A 74 -17.31 5.22 -7.27
CA LEU A 74 -16.81 3.95 -6.77
C LEU A 74 -17.75 2.82 -7.22
N ASP A 75 -17.44 2.24 -8.39
CA ASP A 75 -18.16 1.11 -8.97
C ASP A 75 -17.26 -0.13 -8.90
N TYR A 76 -17.18 -0.75 -7.72
CA TYR A 76 -16.27 -1.87 -7.48
C TYR A 76 -16.39 -2.95 -8.58
N PRO A 77 -15.27 -3.41 -9.19
CA PRO A 77 -13.89 -3.31 -8.74
C PRO A 77 -13.13 -2.05 -9.18
N PHE A 78 -13.81 -1.06 -9.77
CA PHE A 78 -13.18 0.14 -10.30
C PHE A 78 -13.48 1.37 -9.45
N LEU A 79 -12.48 2.22 -9.31
CA LEU A 79 -12.66 3.61 -8.93
C LEU A 79 -12.45 4.46 -10.18
N TYR A 80 -13.47 5.22 -10.54
CA TYR A 80 -13.34 6.27 -11.53
C TYR A 80 -12.98 7.54 -10.77
N PHE A 81 -11.84 8.14 -11.13
CA PHE A 81 -11.32 9.35 -10.51
C PHE A 81 -10.95 10.34 -11.61
N PHE A 82 -11.89 11.23 -11.92
CA PHE A 82 -11.87 12.06 -13.12
C PHE A 82 -11.82 11.19 -14.40
N GLU A 83 -10.80 11.37 -15.24
CA GLU A 83 -10.64 10.62 -16.48
C GLU A 83 -9.99 9.26 -16.27
N ASN A 84 -9.55 8.95 -15.05
CA ASN A 84 -8.84 7.72 -14.75
C ASN A 84 -9.77 6.62 -14.25
N LYS A 85 -9.58 5.42 -14.78
CA LYS A 85 -10.22 4.18 -14.30
C LYS A 85 -9.19 3.34 -13.56
N LEU A 86 -9.33 3.25 -12.24
CA LEU A 86 -8.38 2.61 -11.34
C LEU A 86 -8.92 1.25 -10.90
N PHE A 87 -8.14 0.18 -11.07
CA PHE A 87 -8.50 -1.17 -10.65
C PHE A 87 -8.07 -1.40 -9.20
N LEU A 88 -9.05 -1.47 -8.29
CA LEU A 88 -8.83 -1.55 -6.85
C LEU A 88 -8.32 -2.90 -6.31
N PRO A 89 -8.64 -4.07 -6.91
CA PRO A 89 -8.28 -5.37 -6.34
C PRO A 89 -6.78 -5.66 -6.18
N LEU A 90 -5.88 -4.86 -6.77
CA LEU A 90 -4.45 -4.96 -6.49
C LEU A 90 -4.08 -4.42 -5.09
N HIS A 91 -4.87 -3.51 -4.55
CA HIS A 91 -4.63 -2.84 -3.28
C HIS A 91 -5.65 -3.19 -2.22
N LEU A 92 -6.90 -3.49 -2.59
CA LEU A 92 -7.99 -3.77 -1.65
C LEU A 92 -8.32 -5.26 -1.65
N TYR A 93 -8.19 -5.91 -0.49
CA TYR A 93 -8.46 -7.33 -0.29
C TYR A 93 -9.54 -7.53 0.78
N GLY A 94 -10.30 -8.62 0.63
CA GLY A 94 -11.44 -8.94 1.51
C GLY A 94 -12.49 -7.83 1.50
N VAL A 95 -12.87 -7.38 0.30
CA VAL A 95 -13.86 -6.33 0.12
C VAL A 95 -15.26 -6.92 0.26
N GLU A 96 -16.03 -6.42 1.22
CA GLU A 96 -17.46 -6.70 1.35
C GLU A 96 -18.26 -5.55 0.71
N LEU A 97 -19.10 -5.87 -0.26
CA LEU A 97 -19.94 -4.88 -0.94
C LEU A 97 -21.20 -4.56 -0.12
N GLY A 98 -21.65 -3.31 -0.22
CA GLY A 98 -22.90 -2.85 0.40
C GLY A 98 -22.83 -1.45 0.98
N GLY A 99 -23.93 -1.02 1.60
CA GLY A 99 -24.07 0.32 2.17
C GLY A 99 -24.21 1.42 1.10
N LYS A 100 -24.37 2.67 1.56
CA LYS A 100 -24.61 3.83 0.69
C LYS A 100 -23.46 4.15 -0.27
N LYS A 101 -22.24 3.68 0.05
CA LYS A 101 -21.00 3.96 -0.68
C LYS A 101 -20.52 2.78 -1.53
N GLY A 102 -21.33 1.73 -1.70
CA GLY A 102 -21.00 0.54 -2.50
C GLY A 102 -20.01 -0.44 -1.85
N ILE A 103 -19.15 0.02 -0.94
CA ILE A 103 -18.27 -0.81 -0.11
C ILE A 103 -18.67 -0.71 1.35
N LYS A 104 -18.92 -1.86 1.98
CA LYS A 104 -19.26 -2.01 3.39
C LYS A 104 -18.00 -2.17 4.25
N SER A 105 -17.05 -2.99 3.81
CA SER A 105 -15.80 -3.21 4.54
C SER A 105 -14.65 -3.61 3.60
N VAL A 106 -13.41 -3.40 4.06
CA VAL A 106 -12.18 -3.87 3.41
C VAL A 106 -11.32 -4.49 4.50
N GLU A 107 -10.97 -5.76 4.36
CA GLU A 107 -10.17 -6.48 5.35
C GLU A 107 -8.69 -6.06 5.34
N MET A 108 -8.14 -5.76 4.16
CA MET A 108 -6.70 -5.50 4.00
C MET A 108 -6.41 -4.52 2.87
N ILE A 109 -5.47 -3.61 3.14
CA ILE A 109 -4.87 -2.72 2.15
C ILE A 109 -3.43 -3.16 1.89
N HIS A 110 -3.12 -3.46 0.63
CA HIS A 110 -1.79 -3.80 0.16
C HIS A 110 -1.10 -2.57 -0.42
N LEU A 111 0.10 -2.27 0.09
CA LEU A 111 1.00 -1.27 -0.47
C LEU A 111 2.11 -2.00 -1.24
N HIS A 112 2.34 -1.56 -2.49
CA HIS A 112 3.32 -2.10 -3.41
C HIS A 112 4.56 -1.23 -3.45
N TYR A 113 5.72 -1.83 -3.23
CA TYR A 113 7.01 -1.15 -3.29
C TYR A 113 7.95 -1.96 -4.19
N PRO A 114 7.89 -1.75 -5.52
CA PRO A 114 8.72 -2.51 -6.44
C PRO A 114 10.20 -2.15 -6.24
N VAL A 115 11.04 -3.18 -6.14
CA VAL A 115 12.50 -3.03 -6.00
C VAL A 115 13.14 -3.55 -7.29
N PRO A 116 13.80 -2.71 -8.09
CA PRO A 116 14.46 -3.17 -9.31
C PRO A 116 15.55 -4.18 -9.00
N SER A 117 15.70 -5.20 -9.85
CA SER A 117 16.90 -6.04 -9.85
C SER A 117 18.07 -5.23 -10.40
N THR A 118 19.22 -5.26 -9.72
CA THR A 118 20.46 -4.68 -10.26
C THR A 118 21.15 -5.73 -11.12
N GLU A 119 21.34 -5.46 -12.41
CA GLU A 119 21.97 -6.38 -13.39
C GLU A 119 23.42 -6.81 -13.05
N HIS A 120 24.06 -6.24 -12.03
CA HIS A 120 25.42 -6.60 -11.63
C HIS A 120 25.55 -7.27 -10.25
N VAL A 121 24.44 -7.61 -9.57
CA VAL A 121 24.53 -8.18 -8.21
C VAL A 121 23.53 -9.31 -8.00
N SER A 122 23.67 -10.37 -8.78
CA SER A 122 22.90 -11.61 -8.69
C SER A 122 23.02 -12.32 -7.32
N LEU A 123 24.01 -11.97 -6.48
CA LEU A 123 24.23 -12.61 -5.18
C LEU A 123 23.79 -11.80 -3.93
N ASN A 124 23.52 -10.48 -4.04
CA ASN A 124 23.09 -9.64 -2.88
C ASN A 124 21.64 -9.16 -2.94
N PHE A 125 20.88 -9.52 -3.96
CA PHE A 125 19.45 -9.15 -4.09
C PHE A 125 18.61 -9.63 -2.89
N SER A 126 18.90 -10.84 -2.39
CA SER A 126 18.33 -11.42 -1.15
C SER A 126 18.63 -10.60 0.10
N ARG A 127 19.77 -9.89 0.15
CA ARG A 127 20.14 -9.02 1.27
C ARG A 127 19.42 -7.69 1.22
N ASN A 128 19.30 -7.08 0.03
CA ASN A 128 18.66 -5.77 -0.14
C ASN A 128 17.18 -5.81 0.25
N SER A 129 16.45 -6.80 -0.24
CA SER A 129 15.04 -7.02 0.13
C SER A 129 14.89 -7.35 1.62
N ARG A 130 15.78 -8.17 2.21
CA ARG A 130 15.75 -8.46 3.66
C ARG A 130 16.07 -7.25 4.54
N THR A 131 17.06 -6.44 4.19
CA THR A 131 17.41 -5.23 4.96
C THR A 131 16.27 -4.22 4.91
N PHE A 132 15.67 -4.05 3.74
CA PHE A 132 14.46 -3.27 3.55
C PHE A 132 13.31 -3.77 4.45
N VAL A 133 12.99 -5.06 4.36
CA VAL A 133 11.95 -5.70 5.20
C VAL A 133 12.22 -5.51 6.68
N LYS A 134 13.47 -5.71 7.14
CA LYS A 134 13.84 -5.53 8.55
C LYS A 134 13.65 -4.10 9.01
N SER A 135 14.10 -3.12 8.22
CA SER A 135 13.95 -1.70 8.54
C SER A 135 12.48 -1.29 8.67
N LEU A 136 11.60 -1.88 7.85
CA LEU A 136 10.19 -1.56 7.84
C LEU A 136 9.38 -2.36 8.88
N ALA A 137 9.74 -3.62 9.13
CA ALA A 137 9.13 -4.48 10.15
C ALA A 137 9.33 -3.97 11.58
N ILE A 138 10.42 -3.26 11.84
CA ILE A 138 10.65 -2.58 13.14
C ILE A 138 9.56 -1.53 13.39
N ARG A 139 9.00 -0.91 12.34
CA ARG A 139 8.05 0.21 12.45
C ARG A 139 6.58 -0.22 12.30
N THR A 140 6.28 -1.28 11.56
CA THR A 140 4.88 -1.74 11.36
C THR A 140 4.27 -2.54 12.51
N LYS A 141 5.06 -2.92 13.53
CA LYS A 141 4.53 -3.61 14.74
C LYS A 141 3.45 -2.81 15.50
N ARG A 142 3.33 -1.50 15.29
CA ARG A 142 2.32 -0.66 15.95
C ARG A 142 0.94 -0.65 15.25
N ALA A 143 0.86 -0.94 13.96
CA ALA A 143 -0.34 -0.63 13.18
C ALA A 143 -1.15 -1.87 12.72
N ARG A 144 -0.81 -3.08 13.19
CA ARG A 144 -1.38 -4.36 12.67
C ARG A 144 -1.41 -4.44 11.13
N MET A 145 -0.51 -3.73 10.45
CA MET A 145 -0.39 -3.73 9.00
C MET A 145 0.48 -4.91 8.56
N THR A 146 -0.06 -5.76 7.69
CA THR A 146 0.70 -6.87 7.10
C THR A 146 1.32 -6.38 5.80
N MET A 147 2.64 -6.23 5.76
CA MET A 147 3.34 -5.84 4.53
C MET A 147 3.80 -7.07 3.76
N ARG A 148 3.62 -7.03 2.44
CA ARG A 148 4.12 -8.06 1.54
C ARG A 148 4.92 -7.41 0.43
N PHE A 149 6.10 -7.96 0.21
CA PHE A 149 6.97 -7.55 -0.88
C PHE A 149 6.73 -8.45 -2.07
N CYS A 150 6.09 -7.87 -3.09
CA CYS A 150 6.02 -8.46 -4.42
C CYS A 150 7.28 -8.14 -5.21
N ASN A 151 8.15 -9.12 -5.40
CA ASN A 151 8.80 -9.24 -6.71
C ASN A 151 7.86 -10.09 -7.56
N ILE A 152 6.84 -9.46 -8.12
CA ILE A 152 5.70 -10.11 -8.81
C ILE A 152 4.97 -11.11 -7.87
N SER A 153 3.86 -10.67 -7.27
CA SER A 153 2.87 -11.47 -6.53
C SER A 153 3.41 -12.29 -5.33
N CYS A 154 3.41 -11.72 -4.13
CA CYS A 154 3.58 -12.45 -2.88
C CYS A 154 2.37 -12.18 -1.98
N CYS A 155 1.44 -13.14 -1.99
CA CYS A 155 0.39 -13.28 -0.99
C CYS A 155 0.91 -14.16 0.15
N SER A 156 0.85 -13.68 1.38
CA SER A 156 0.77 -14.50 2.59
C SER A 156 -0.71 -14.87 2.89
N LYS A 157 -0.95 -15.79 3.79
CA LYS A 157 -2.27 -16.23 4.22
C LYS A 157 -2.21 -16.22 5.75
N MET A 158 -3.19 -15.64 6.41
CA MET A 158 -3.29 -15.71 7.87
C MET A 158 -4.27 -16.84 8.18
N THR A 159 -3.75 -18.06 8.33
CA THR A 159 -4.50 -19.17 8.91
C THR A 159 -4.58 -18.95 10.42
N ARG A 160 -5.80 -18.87 10.96
CA ARG A 160 -6.02 -19.08 12.40
C ARG A 160 -5.64 -20.52 12.72
N GLU A 161 -4.74 -20.72 13.67
CA GLU A 161 -4.65 -22.00 14.38
C GLU A 161 -5.95 -22.22 15.15
N PRO A 162 -6.58 -23.40 15.05
CA PRO A 162 -7.67 -23.76 15.93
C PRO A 162 -7.09 -24.07 17.32
N SER A 163 -7.49 -23.28 18.31
CA SER A 163 -7.31 -23.62 19.73
C SER A 163 -8.20 -24.82 20.06
N ILE A 164 -7.54 -25.95 20.38
CA ILE A 164 -8.11 -27.08 21.11
C ILE A 164 -8.34 -26.66 22.56
#